data_AF-D8JB94-F1
#
_entry.id   AF-D8JB94-F1
#
_cell.length_a   1.000
_cell.length_b   1.000
_cell.length_c   1.000
_cell.angle_alpha   90.00
_cell.angle_beta   90.00
_cell.angle_gamma   90.00
#
_symmetry.space_group_name_H-M   'P 1'
#
loop_
_entity.id
_entity.type
_entity.pdbx_description
1 polymer ?
#
loop_
_entity_poly.entity_id
_entity_poly.type
_entity_poly.pdbx_seq_one_letter_code
_entity_poly.pdbx_strand_id
1 'polypeptide(L)'
;MVNNKPGPEETTRSGEEGTQKRSKRFEVLDNRPVNRDGLVEEWPEVGFVAMESPNDPDPSITVEDGTIVEIDGVEREEFDFVDQFIADYAIDAEVAEEALGTDSVEFAHMLADINVPREEIKRLAAGMTPAKLTEVVNQMNTVEMMMALQKVRTRKNPGNQCHVTSVKDHPAQLVADAAESALRGFDEAETTVGITRIAPFNALSLLIGTQCGRGGVLTQCAVEEATELELGMRGMTSYAETVSVYGTEDVFKDGDDTPYSKAFLASGYASRGVKMRFTSGSGSEVNMGQAEGKSMLYLETKCVLVTKGCGVQGLQNGSISTVAIPAAVPSGLRCILAENLIAGMIDLEMASGNDQTFTHSETRRTAHMIPQMFPGTDFIFSGYSAVPNYDDMFAGSTFDSSDFDDYNLIQRDFKVDGGTRDVEEEEVIEHRNRAVRALQAVFEELGFPPITDEEVEAATYADGSEDMPDRNQAQDIDAAQELMEREITGADIVKILVDRGFEGIAKNILGILKSRVSGDYLHTSAILDEEFNVVSAVNNPNDYEGPGTGYRISEERWEEIKNYRHAVDPKDV
;
A
#
# COMPACT_ATOMS: atom_id res chain seq x y z
N MET A 1 -1.74 36.79 57.17
CA MET A 1 -0.78 37.75 56.59
C MET A 1 -0.42 37.20 55.21
N VAL A 2 -1.23 37.51 54.19
CA VAL A 2 -1.08 38.62 53.23
C VAL A 2 0.04 38.35 52.20
N ASN A 3 -0.42 37.98 50.99
CA ASN A 3 0.04 38.34 49.64
C ASN A 3 1.49 38.80 49.41
N ASN A 4 2.17 38.20 48.43
CA ASN A 4 2.32 38.84 47.10
C ASN A 4 2.99 37.92 46.06
N LYS A 5 2.36 37.87 44.88
CA LYS A 5 2.95 37.39 43.61
C LYS A 5 4.06 38.35 43.15
N PRO A 6 5.12 37.87 42.48
CA PRO A 6 5.88 38.71 41.57
C PRO A 6 5.19 38.75 40.20
N GLY A 7 4.84 39.95 39.73
CA GLY A 7 4.41 40.18 38.36
C GLY A 7 5.59 40.14 37.38
N PRO A 8 5.35 39.92 36.08
CA PRO A 8 6.40 40.01 35.07
C PRO A 8 6.78 41.47 34.83
N GLU A 9 8.08 41.74 34.83
CA GLU A 9 8.66 43.03 34.48
C GLU A 9 8.33 43.38 33.02
N GLU A 10 7.55 44.44 32.84
CA GLU A 10 7.44 45.16 31.57
C GLU A 10 8.79 45.80 31.23
N THR A 11 9.60 45.10 30.43
CA THR A 11 10.64 45.77 29.64
C THR A 11 9.97 46.53 28.51
N THR A 12 9.70 47.81 28.77
CA THR A 12 9.32 48.82 27.77
C THR A 12 10.47 49.03 26.78
N ARG A 13 10.49 48.24 25.70
CA ARG A 13 11.15 48.66 24.46
C ARG A 13 10.20 49.60 23.73
N SER A 14 10.35 50.89 24.05
CA SER A 14 9.89 51.99 23.21
C SER A 14 10.66 51.97 21.89
N GLY A 15 10.09 51.29 20.89
CA GLY A 15 10.46 51.38 19.49
C GLY A 15 9.19 51.20 18.69
N GLU A 16 8.76 52.25 17.99
CA GLU A 16 7.67 52.21 17.00
C GLU A 16 8.10 51.30 15.83
N GLU A 17 7.97 49.98 15.98
CA GLU A 17 7.84 49.09 14.83
C GLU A 17 6.37 49.15 14.41
N GLY A 18 6.09 49.99 13.42
CA GLY A 18 4.78 50.03 12.79
C GLY A 18 4.40 48.61 12.40
N THR A 19 3.33 48.07 13.01
CA THR A 19 2.71 46.82 12.59
C THR A 19 2.44 46.92 11.11
N GLN A 20 3.28 46.25 10.32
CA GLN A 20 3.26 46.36 8.88
C GLN A 20 1.87 45.92 8.44
N LYS A 21 1.10 46.82 7.80
CA LYS A 21 -0.25 46.50 7.35
C LYS A 21 -0.16 45.30 6.40
N ARG A 22 -0.59 44.13 6.86
CA ARG A 22 -0.63 42.92 6.05
C ARG A 22 -1.85 42.94 5.15
N SER A 23 -1.73 42.29 4.00
CA SER A 23 -2.87 42.04 3.12
C SER A 23 -3.77 40.99 3.77
N LYS A 24 -5.04 41.33 4.00
CA LYS A 24 -6.04 40.37 4.51
C LYS A 24 -6.18 39.12 3.64
N ARG A 25 -5.88 39.23 2.34
CA ARG A 25 -5.86 38.06 1.45
C ARG A 25 -4.74 37.10 1.84
N PHE A 26 -3.54 37.60 2.15
CA PHE A 26 -2.42 36.77 2.58
C PHE A 26 -2.66 36.20 3.98
N GLU A 27 -3.30 36.94 4.89
CA GLU A 27 -3.70 36.36 6.19
C GLU A 27 -4.63 35.15 6.03
N VAL A 28 -5.58 35.18 5.09
CA VAL A 28 -6.42 34.01 4.80
C VAL A 28 -5.62 32.89 4.14
N LEU A 29 -4.74 33.21 3.19
CA LEU A 29 -3.91 32.22 2.51
C LEU A 29 -2.94 31.55 3.49
N ASP A 30 -2.18 32.29 4.28
CA ASP A 30 -1.22 31.80 5.28
C ASP A 30 -1.88 30.83 6.29
N ASN A 31 -3.18 30.98 6.56
CA ASN A 31 -3.94 30.12 7.47
C ASN A 31 -4.57 28.88 6.79
N ARG A 32 -4.41 28.70 5.47
CA ARG A 32 -4.89 27.49 4.78
C ARG A 32 -4.10 26.26 5.26
N PRO A 33 -4.73 25.09 5.42
CA PRO A 33 -4.06 23.88 5.93
C PRO A 33 -2.79 23.49 5.18
N VAL A 34 -2.78 23.62 3.83
CA VAL A 34 -1.61 23.29 2.98
C VAL A 34 -0.31 24.00 3.39
N ASN A 35 -0.38 25.18 4.03
CA ASN A 35 0.81 25.90 4.47
C ASN A 35 1.41 25.35 5.78
N ARG A 36 0.87 24.24 6.30
CA ARG A 36 1.46 23.43 7.37
C ARG A 36 2.27 22.25 6.82
N ASP A 37 2.20 21.99 5.52
CA ASP A 37 2.97 20.93 4.88
C ASP A 37 4.45 21.30 4.87
N GLY A 38 5.32 20.29 5.04
CA GLY A 38 6.76 20.46 4.91
C GLY A 38 7.14 20.53 3.44
N LEU A 39 7.37 21.73 2.91
CA LEU A 39 7.89 21.93 1.56
C LEU A 39 9.32 22.51 1.64
N VAL A 40 10.22 22.01 0.79
CA VAL A 40 11.63 22.40 0.76
C VAL A 40 12.10 22.67 -0.66
N GLU A 41 13.20 23.41 -0.78
CA GLU A 41 13.96 23.48 -2.03
C GLU A 41 14.72 22.16 -2.26
N GLU A 42 15.02 21.85 -3.51
CA GLU A 42 15.80 20.66 -3.87
C GLU A 42 17.20 20.70 -3.26
N TRP A 43 17.71 19.53 -2.86
CA TRP A 43 19.06 19.35 -2.34
C TRP A 43 19.71 18.09 -2.96
N PRO A 44 20.25 18.20 -4.19
CA PRO A 44 20.78 17.06 -4.94
C PRO A 44 21.91 16.31 -4.24
N GLU A 45 22.78 17.00 -3.50
CA GLU A 45 23.94 16.37 -2.85
C GLU A 45 23.56 15.33 -1.78
N VAL A 46 22.33 15.40 -1.24
CA VAL A 46 21.81 14.42 -0.27
C VAL A 46 20.64 13.62 -0.84
N GLY A 47 20.42 13.69 -2.15
CA GLY A 47 19.34 12.98 -2.85
C GLY A 47 17.93 13.53 -2.62
N PHE A 48 17.80 14.71 -2.00
CA PHE A 48 16.49 15.34 -1.76
C PHE A 48 15.98 16.03 -3.05
N VAL A 49 15.80 15.22 -4.09
CA VAL A 49 15.30 15.57 -5.43
C VAL A 49 14.41 14.42 -5.89
N ALA A 50 13.17 14.71 -6.29
CA ALA A 50 12.23 13.66 -6.65
C ALA A 50 12.69 12.85 -7.87
N MET A 51 13.11 13.54 -8.93
CA MET A 51 13.49 12.97 -10.22
C MET A 51 14.36 13.97 -10.99
N GLU A 52 15.02 13.52 -12.07
CA GLU A 52 15.82 14.40 -12.95
C GLU A 52 17.00 15.08 -12.20
N SER A 53 17.66 14.36 -11.29
CA SER A 53 18.81 14.91 -10.55
C SER A 53 20.03 15.05 -11.48
N PRO A 54 20.84 16.12 -11.33
CA PRO A 54 22.09 16.26 -12.07
C PRO A 54 23.16 15.21 -11.70
N ASN A 55 22.93 14.44 -10.64
CA ASN A 55 23.85 13.40 -10.14
C ASN A 55 23.39 11.98 -10.51
N ASP A 56 22.22 11.84 -11.13
CA ASP A 56 21.78 10.55 -11.68
C ASP A 56 22.69 10.16 -12.86
N PRO A 57 23.00 8.87 -13.03
CA PRO A 57 23.84 8.43 -14.13
C PRO A 57 23.11 8.55 -15.48
N ASP A 58 23.89 8.75 -16.55
CA ASP A 58 23.38 8.61 -17.91
C ASP A 58 23.12 7.12 -18.21
N PRO A 59 22.02 6.76 -18.92
CA PRO A 59 21.74 5.37 -19.25
C PRO A 59 22.84 4.73 -20.10
N SER A 60 23.38 3.60 -19.63
CA SER A 60 24.35 2.79 -20.37
C SER A 60 24.28 1.33 -19.96
N ILE A 61 24.59 0.42 -20.89
CA ILE A 61 24.73 -1.00 -20.62
C ILE A 61 25.71 -1.61 -21.60
N THR A 62 26.55 -2.54 -21.11
CA THR A 62 27.45 -3.35 -21.95
C THR A 62 27.26 -4.83 -21.64
N VAL A 63 27.06 -5.64 -22.68
CA VAL A 63 26.89 -7.09 -22.57
C VAL A 63 28.03 -7.82 -23.27
N GLU A 64 28.75 -8.67 -22.53
CA GLU A 64 29.82 -9.53 -23.07
C GLU A 64 29.49 -11.00 -22.82
N ASP A 65 29.46 -11.81 -23.88
CA ASP A 65 29.16 -13.26 -23.81
C ASP A 65 27.89 -13.59 -23.00
N GLY A 66 26.86 -12.74 -23.10
CA GLY A 66 25.58 -12.87 -22.38
C GLY A 66 25.62 -12.44 -20.91
N THR A 67 26.72 -11.84 -20.46
CA THR A 67 26.88 -11.29 -19.10
C THR A 67 26.91 -9.77 -19.18
N ILE A 68 26.14 -9.10 -18.33
CA ILE A 68 26.19 -7.65 -18.20
C ILE A 68 27.47 -7.26 -17.44
N VAL A 69 28.36 -6.51 -18.10
CA VAL A 69 29.68 -6.10 -17.57
C VAL A 69 29.77 -4.62 -17.21
N GLU A 70 28.75 -3.83 -17.52
CA GLU A 70 28.61 -2.43 -17.13
C GLU A 70 27.11 -2.07 -17.13
N ILE A 71 26.66 -1.31 -16.12
CA ILE A 71 25.33 -0.69 -16.06
C ILE A 71 25.45 0.75 -15.59
N ASP A 72 24.73 1.66 -16.24
CA ASP A 72 24.59 3.07 -15.86
C ASP A 72 25.93 3.75 -15.51
N GLY A 73 26.97 3.44 -16.28
CA GLY A 73 28.31 4.01 -16.16
C GLY A 73 29.20 3.36 -15.10
N VAL A 74 28.74 2.29 -14.46
CA VAL A 74 29.48 1.54 -13.43
C VAL A 74 29.99 0.24 -14.05
N GLU A 75 31.29 -0.02 -13.97
CA GLU A 75 31.86 -1.28 -14.43
C GLU A 75 31.56 -2.41 -13.43
N ARG A 76 31.40 -3.65 -13.90
CA ARG A 76 31.06 -4.80 -13.05
C ARG A 76 32.03 -5.06 -11.90
N GLU A 77 33.29 -4.64 -12.03
CA GLU A 77 34.27 -4.73 -10.93
C GLU A 77 34.03 -3.73 -9.78
N GLU A 78 33.19 -2.71 -10.03
CA GLU A 78 32.82 -1.65 -9.08
C GLU A 78 31.37 -1.79 -8.58
N PHE A 79 30.62 -2.80 -9.05
CA PHE A 79 29.25 -3.05 -8.60
C PHE A 79 29.15 -3.21 -7.08
N ASP A 80 28.22 -2.47 -6.49
CA ASP A 80 27.69 -2.79 -5.17
C ASP A 80 26.82 -4.07 -5.24
N PHE A 81 26.32 -4.57 -4.11
CA PHE A 81 25.49 -5.79 -4.18
C PHE A 81 24.14 -5.59 -4.88
N VAL A 82 23.66 -4.35 -5.04
CA VAL A 82 22.40 -4.00 -5.67
C VAL A 82 22.58 -4.03 -7.18
N ASP A 83 23.61 -3.36 -7.69
CA ASP A 83 24.02 -3.35 -9.09
C ASP A 83 24.32 -4.77 -9.57
N GLN A 84 25.11 -5.52 -8.79
CA GLN A 84 25.43 -6.92 -9.06
C GLN A 84 24.16 -7.78 -9.16
N PHE A 85 23.19 -7.58 -8.28
CA PHE A 85 21.95 -8.35 -8.28
C PHE A 85 21.04 -7.97 -9.46
N ILE A 86 20.90 -6.67 -9.76
CA ILE A 86 20.12 -6.19 -10.91
C ILE A 86 20.71 -6.74 -12.22
N ALA A 87 22.03 -6.62 -12.39
CA ALA A 87 22.73 -7.08 -13.59
C ALA A 87 22.59 -8.60 -13.82
N ASP A 88 22.56 -9.39 -12.75
CA ASP A 88 22.54 -10.85 -12.85
C ASP A 88 21.12 -11.45 -12.93
N TYR A 89 20.11 -10.76 -12.38
CA TYR A 89 18.77 -11.36 -12.19
C TYR A 89 17.61 -10.55 -12.75
N ALA A 90 17.74 -9.23 -12.94
CA ALA A 90 16.60 -8.36 -13.24
C ALA A 90 16.51 -7.95 -14.71
N ILE A 91 17.65 -7.75 -15.38
CA ILE A 91 17.72 -7.25 -16.76
C ILE A 91 17.90 -8.43 -17.72
N ASP A 92 17.07 -8.47 -18.76
CA ASP A 92 17.20 -9.42 -19.86
C ASP A 92 18.33 -9.00 -20.80
N ALA A 93 19.47 -9.66 -20.67
CA ALA A 93 20.67 -9.40 -21.46
C ALA A 93 20.47 -9.65 -22.97
N GLU A 94 19.48 -10.44 -23.40
CA GLU A 94 19.22 -10.69 -24.83
C GLU A 94 18.62 -9.48 -25.54
N VAL A 95 17.85 -8.64 -24.81
CA VAL A 95 17.17 -7.45 -25.36
C VAL A 95 17.79 -6.13 -24.86
N ALA A 96 18.72 -6.19 -23.91
CA ALA A 96 19.33 -5.02 -23.28
C ALA A 96 19.88 -3.96 -24.26
N GLU A 97 20.70 -4.37 -25.24
CA GLU A 97 21.28 -3.43 -26.22
C GLU A 97 20.20 -2.83 -27.15
N GLU A 98 19.15 -3.58 -27.49
CA GLU A 98 18.00 -3.08 -28.27
C GLU A 98 17.19 -2.07 -27.46
N ALA A 99 16.92 -2.38 -26.19
CA ALA A 99 16.17 -1.53 -25.29
C ALA A 99 16.90 -0.21 -25.00
N LEU A 100 18.21 -0.26 -24.75
CA LEU A 100 19.03 0.94 -24.58
C LEU A 100 19.08 1.78 -25.87
N GLY A 101 19.19 1.12 -27.03
CA GLY A 101 19.25 1.76 -28.34
C GLY A 101 17.94 2.42 -28.80
N THR A 102 16.81 2.12 -28.16
CA THR A 102 15.51 2.76 -28.42
C THR A 102 15.51 4.16 -27.81
N ASP A 103 15.14 5.18 -28.58
CA ASP A 103 15.06 6.56 -28.07
C ASP A 103 14.02 6.67 -26.94
N SER A 104 14.35 7.37 -25.86
CA SER A 104 13.48 7.42 -24.67
C SER A 104 12.17 8.16 -24.91
N VAL A 105 12.14 9.14 -25.81
CA VAL A 105 10.90 9.80 -26.23
C VAL A 105 10.08 8.88 -27.13
N GLU A 106 10.73 8.11 -28.02
CA GLU A 106 10.06 7.07 -28.81
C GLU A 106 9.38 6.03 -27.92
N PHE A 107 10.08 5.54 -26.89
CA PHE A 107 9.48 4.61 -25.93
C PHE A 107 8.34 5.25 -25.12
N ALA A 108 8.50 6.50 -24.68
CA ALA A 108 7.43 7.25 -24.02
C ALA A 108 6.18 7.40 -24.92
N HIS A 109 6.36 7.59 -26.23
CA HIS A 109 5.25 7.53 -27.18
C HIS A 109 4.62 6.15 -27.23
N MET A 110 5.42 5.07 -27.27
CA MET A 110 4.90 3.70 -27.25
C MET A 110 4.04 3.45 -26.00
N LEU A 111 4.42 3.98 -24.84
CA LEU A 111 3.65 3.88 -23.59
C LEU A 111 2.26 4.51 -23.72
N ALA A 112 2.16 5.71 -24.30
CA ALA A 112 0.89 6.42 -24.47
C ALA A 112 0.10 5.99 -25.72
N ASP A 113 0.72 5.32 -26.69
CA ASP A 113 0.08 4.88 -27.93
C ASP A 113 -0.82 3.66 -27.65
N ILE A 114 -2.10 3.80 -28.00
CA ILE A 114 -3.11 2.75 -27.89
C ILE A 114 -2.88 1.57 -28.84
N ASN A 115 -2.10 1.77 -29.90
CA ASN A 115 -1.83 0.75 -30.91
C ASN A 115 -0.60 -0.10 -30.59
N VAL A 116 0.17 0.27 -29.56
CA VAL A 116 1.30 -0.52 -29.09
C VAL A 116 0.82 -1.41 -27.94
N PRO A 117 0.81 -2.74 -28.11
CA PRO A 117 0.32 -3.65 -27.08
C PRO A 117 1.25 -3.68 -25.87
N ARG A 118 0.68 -4.00 -24.72
CA ARG A 118 1.40 -4.16 -23.44
C ARG A 118 2.62 -5.08 -23.54
N GLU A 119 2.52 -6.17 -24.30
CA GLU A 119 3.61 -7.15 -24.45
C GLU A 119 4.87 -6.56 -25.08
N GLU A 120 4.74 -5.59 -26.00
CA GLU A 120 5.90 -4.95 -26.62
C GLU A 120 6.60 -3.99 -25.64
N ILE A 121 5.83 -3.27 -24.83
CA ILE A 121 6.37 -2.45 -23.73
C ILE A 121 7.16 -3.33 -22.76
N LYS A 122 6.54 -4.44 -22.32
CA LYS A 122 7.15 -5.39 -21.39
C LYS A 122 8.46 -5.98 -21.93
N ARG A 123 8.47 -6.41 -23.19
CA ARG A 123 9.66 -7.01 -23.83
C ARG A 123 10.86 -6.09 -23.78
N LEU A 124 10.67 -4.83 -24.20
CA LEU A 124 11.75 -3.86 -24.23
C LEU A 124 12.12 -3.36 -22.82
N ALA A 125 11.13 -3.10 -21.95
CA ALA A 125 11.37 -2.67 -20.57
C ALA A 125 12.19 -3.70 -19.78
N ALA A 126 12.06 -5.00 -20.09
CA ALA A 126 12.86 -6.06 -19.47
C ALA A 126 14.38 -5.92 -19.72
N GLY A 127 14.80 -5.25 -20.79
CA GLY A 127 16.22 -4.98 -21.08
C GLY A 127 16.73 -3.62 -20.58
N MET A 128 15.87 -2.79 -19.97
CA MET A 128 16.26 -1.44 -19.57
C MET A 128 16.97 -1.41 -18.22
N THR A 129 17.98 -0.55 -18.10
CA THR A 129 18.66 -0.23 -16.84
C THR A 129 17.82 0.68 -15.94
N PRO A 130 18.17 0.84 -14.65
CA PRO A 130 17.51 1.80 -13.78
C PRO A 130 17.46 3.22 -14.37
N ALA A 131 18.58 3.74 -14.90
CA ALA A 131 18.61 5.07 -15.49
C ALA A 131 17.78 5.14 -16.77
N LYS A 132 17.77 4.09 -17.60
CA LYS A 132 16.98 4.07 -18.85
C LYS A 132 15.47 4.14 -18.57
N LEU A 133 14.98 3.35 -17.61
CA LEU A 133 13.59 3.38 -17.19
C LEU A 133 13.20 4.76 -16.65
N THR A 134 14.07 5.35 -15.81
CA THR A 134 13.90 6.70 -15.26
C THR A 134 13.85 7.76 -16.38
N GLU A 135 14.79 7.71 -17.34
CA GLU A 135 14.86 8.65 -18.45
C GLU A 135 13.61 8.64 -19.33
N VAL A 136 13.03 7.45 -19.59
CA VAL A 136 11.79 7.27 -20.35
C VAL A 136 10.62 7.98 -19.67
N VAL A 137 10.36 7.71 -18.39
CA VAL A 137 9.22 8.31 -17.69
C VAL A 137 9.42 9.81 -17.45
N ASN A 138 10.66 10.29 -17.39
CA ASN A 138 10.98 11.73 -17.35
C ASN A 138 10.49 12.47 -18.61
N GLN A 139 10.30 11.79 -19.74
CA GLN A 139 9.74 12.41 -20.96
C GLN A 139 8.23 12.65 -20.88
N MET A 140 7.55 12.08 -19.87
CA MET A 140 6.09 12.04 -19.81
C MET A 140 5.54 13.03 -18.79
N ASN A 141 4.43 13.69 -19.12
CA ASN A 141 3.62 14.39 -18.13
C ASN A 141 2.65 13.44 -17.42
N THR A 142 2.02 13.90 -16.35
CA THR A 142 1.10 13.09 -15.52
C THR A 142 -0.06 12.47 -16.31
N VAL A 143 -0.59 13.15 -17.33
CA VAL A 143 -1.71 12.63 -18.13
C VAL A 143 -1.26 11.49 -19.04
N GLU A 144 -0.07 11.62 -19.64
CA GLU A 144 0.54 10.55 -20.43
C GLU A 144 0.89 9.34 -19.55
N MET A 145 1.37 9.57 -18.34
CA MET A 145 1.64 8.50 -17.37
C MET A 145 0.35 7.78 -16.97
N MET A 146 -0.75 8.50 -16.67
CA MET A 146 -2.06 7.86 -16.42
C MET A 146 -2.52 7.04 -17.62
N MET A 147 -2.35 7.59 -18.83
CA MET A 147 -2.70 6.90 -20.07
C MET A 147 -1.93 5.59 -20.25
N ALA A 148 -0.64 5.58 -19.90
CA ALA A 148 0.20 4.40 -19.94
C ALA A 148 -0.12 3.41 -18.80
N LEU A 149 -0.38 3.91 -17.59
CA LEU A 149 -0.62 3.12 -16.40
C LEU A 149 -1.82 2.17 -16.57
N GLN A 150 -2.94 2.66 -17.12
CA GLN A 150 -4.11 1.80 -17.40
C GLN A 150 -3.81 0.69 -18.43
N LYS A 151 -2.75 0.84 -19.24
CA LYS A 151 -2.31 -0.16 -20.22
C LYS A 151 -1.34 -1.16 -19.60
N VAL A 152 -0.40 -0.71 -18.78
CA VAL A 152 0.64 -1.59 -18.21
C VAL A 152 0.20 -2.31 -16.94
N ARG A 153 -0.87 -1.86 -16.26
CA ARG A 153 -1.52 -2.63 -15.18
C ARG A 153 -1.69 -4.07 -15.59
N THR A 154 -1.34 -4.99 -14.69
CA THR A 154 -1.23 -6.42 -15.01
C THR A 154 -2.60 -7.10 -14.98
N ARG A 155 -3.40 -6.92 -13.92
CA ARG A 155 -4.78 -7.41 -13.83
C ARG A 155 -5.73 -6.43 -14.52
N LYS A 156 -6.67 -6.98 -15.27
CA LYS A 156 -7.68 -6.17 -15.98
C LYS A 156 -8.51 -5.35 -15.01
N ASN A 157 -9.09 -5.97 -13.99
CA ASN A 157 -9.90 -5.26 -13.01
C ASN A 157 -8.98 -4.61 -11.97
N PRO A 158 -9.13 -3.30 -11.69
CA PRO A 158 -8.46 -2.71 -10.54
C PRO A 158 -9.06 -3.26 -9.24
N GLY A 159 -8.30 -3.20 -8.16
CA GLY A 159 -8.76 -3.52 -6.81
C GLY A 159 -8.33 -2.46 -5.81
N ASN A 160 -8.53 -2.76 -4.53
CA ASN A 160 -8.19 -1.84 -3.46
C ASN A 160 -7.80 -2.61 -2.18
N GLN A 161 -6.87 -2.05 -1.42
CA GLN A 161 -6.41 -2.57 -0.13
C GLN A 161 -6.65 -1.53 0.96
N CYS A 162 -6.90 -1.98 2.19
CA CYS A 162 -7.11 -1.12 3.34
C CYS A 162 -6.22 -1.44 4.54
N HIS A 163 -5.98 -0.44 5.39
CA HIS A 163 -5.51 -0.63 6.76
C HIS A 163 -6.69 -0.84 7.71
N VAL A 164 -6.50 -1.73 8.67
CA VAL A 164 -7.39 -1.98 9.79
C VAL A 164 -6.53 -2.07 11.05
N THR A 165 -6.46 -1.00 11.81
CA THR A 165 -5.60 -0.88 12.99
C THR A 165 -6.34 -0.22 14.14
N SER A 166 -5.70 -0.14 15.31
CA SER A 166 -6.23 0.56 16.48
C SER A 166 -5.07 1.06 17.32
N VAL A 167 -5.11 2.31 17.81
CA VAL A 167 -4.05 2.80 18.72
C VAL A 167 -3.98 2.04 20.03
N LYS A 168 -5.04 1.29 20.36
CA LYS A 168 -5.10 0.43 21.55
C LYS A 168 -4.70 -1.02 21.26
N ASP A 169 -4.44 -1.38 19.99
CA ASP A 169 -4.35 -2.76 19.51
C ASP A 169 -5.58 -3.60 19.95
N HIS A 170 -6.77 -2.98 19.90
CA HIS A 170 -7.97 -3.55 20.52
C HIS A 170 -8.59 -4.67 19.65
N PRO A 171 -8.55 -5.95 20.07
CA PRO A 171 -8.94 -7.07 19.22
C PRO A 171 -10.42 -7.03 18.78
N ALA A 172 -11.32 -6.57 19.66
CA ALA A 172 -12.74 -6.41 19.33
C ALA A 172 -13.00 -5.29 18.30
N GLN A 173 -12.23 -4.19 18.34
CA GLN A 173 -12.36 -3.14 17.34
C GLN A 173 -11.84 -3.63 15.99
N LEU A 174 -10.61 -4.15 15.99
CA LEU A 174 -9.93 -4.67 14.78
C LEU A 174 -10.80 -5.67 14.01
N VAL A 175 -11.45 -6.62 14.70
CA VAL A 175 -12.31 -7.61 14.04
C VAL A 175 -13.61 -7.01 13.49
N ALA A 176 -14.15 -5.96 14.12
CA ALA A 176 -15.32 -5.25 13.62
C ALA A 176 -14.98 -4.43 12.37
N ASP A 177 -13.91 -3.64 12.43
CA ASP A 177 -13.43 -2.80 11.32
C ASP A 177 -12.98 -3.66 10.13
N ALA A 178 -12.39 -4.84 10.39
CA ALA A 178 -12.05 -5.83 9.37
C ALA A 178 -13.30 -6.39 8.66
N ALA A 179 -14.41 -6.57 9.38
CA ALA A 179 -15.66 -7.03 8.76
C ALA A 179 -16.30 -5.94 7.91
N GLU A 180 -16.31 -4.69 8.38
CA GLU A 180 -16.82 -3.57 7.62
C GLU A 180 -15.99 -3.27 6.36
N SER A 181 -14.67 -3.27 6.48
CA SER A 181 -13.78 -3.05 5.32
C SER A 181 -14.01 -4.09 4.22
N ALA A 182 -14.04 -5.37 4.57
CA ALA A 182 -14.36 -6.44 3.62
C ALA A 182 -15.74 -6.25 2.97
N LEU A 183 -16.74 -5.79 3.73
CA LEU A 183 -18.07 -5.47 3.21
C LEU A 183 -18.02 -4.33 2.19
N ARG A 184 -17.23 -3.29 2.45
CA ARG A 184 -17.05 -2.12 1.59
C ARG A 184 -16.31 -2.43 0.28
N GLY A 185 -15.76 -3.63 0.12
CA GLY A 185 -15.25 -4.14 -1.15
C GLY A 185 -13.73 -4.30 -1.25
N PHE A 186 -12.98 -4.00 -0.18
CA PHE A 186 -11.53 -4.17 -0.18
C PHE A 186 -11.15 -5.65 -0.42
N ASP A 187 -10.21 -5.86 -1.34
CA ASP A 187 -9.72 -7.19 -1.72
C ASP A 187 -8.62 -7.69 -0.80
N GLU A 188 -7.87 -6.75 -0.22
CA GLU A 188 -6.83 -7.00 0.75
C GLU A 188 -7.00 -6.07 1.95
N ALA A 189 -6.66 -6.56 3.13
CA ALA A 189 -6.63 -5.79 4.36
C ALA A 189 -5.30 -6.03 5.09
N GLU A 190 -4.82 -4.99 5.73
CA GLU A 190 -3.55 -4.97 6.44
C GLU A 190 -3.75 -4.47 7.87
N THR A 191 -3.02 -5.05 8.80
CA THR A 191 -2.90 -4.52 10.15
C THR A 191 -1.43 -4.40 10.53
N THR A 192 -1.15 -3.56 11.52
CA THR A 192 0.13 -3.52 12.22
C THR A 192 -0.16 -3.28 13.70
N VAL A 193 0.88 -3.03 14.48
CA VAL A 193 0.82 -3.00 15.94
C VAL A 193 1.47 -1.75 16.52
N GLY A 194 0.88 -1.20 17.58
CA GLY A 194 1.59 -0.28 18.47
C GLY A 194 2.60 -1.01 19.37
N ILE A 195 2.30 -2.26 19.71
CA ILE A 195 3.13 -3.11 20.58
C ILE A 195 3.42 -4.45 19.88
N THR A 196 4.67 -4.66 19.46
CA THR A 196 5.11 -5.85 18.67
C THR A 196 4.56 -7.20 19.16
N ARG A 197 4.51 -7.40 20.48
CA ARG A 197 4.10 -8.68 21.08
C ARG A 197 2.61 -9.02 20.92
N ILE A 198 1.78 -8.08 20.50
CA ILE A 198 0.33 -8.30 20.29
C ILE A 198 -0.02 -8.69 18.86
N ALA A 199 0.95 -8.71 17.94
CA ALA A 199 0.75 -9.03 16.52
C ALA A 199 -0.07 -10.30 16.24
N PRO A 200 0.09 -11.42 17.00
CA PRO A 200 -0.76 -12.59 16.80
C PRO A 200 -2.26 -12.33 16.98
N PHE A 201 -2.64 -11.42 17.90
CA PHE A 201 -4.03 -11.03 18.10
C PHE A 201 -4.53 -10.12 16.99
N ASN A 202 -3.74 -9.14 16.55
CA ASN A 202 -4.14 -8.27 15.43
C ASN A 202 -4.33 -9.09 14.15
N ALA A 203 -3.38 -9.97 13.81
CA ALA A 203 -3.49 -10.87 12.66
C ALA A 203 -4.73 -11.77 12.73
N LEU A 204 -4.99 -12.37 13.90
CA LEU A 204 -6.17 -13.23 14.11
C LEU A 204 -7.49 -12.44 14.00
N SER A 205 -7.57 -11.26 14.61
CA SER A 205 -8.72 -10.37 14.53
C SER A 205 -9.00 -9.96 13.08
N LEU A 206 -7.97 -9.55 12.34
CA LEU A 206 -8.08 -9.17 10.94
C LEU A 206 -8.58 -10.34 10.07
N LEU A 207 -7.98 -11.52 10.24
CA LEU A 207 -8.37 -12.72 9.51
C LEU A 207 -9.83 -13.09 9.78
N ILE A 208 -10.27 -13.15 11.04
CA ILE A 208 -11.65 -13.50 11.38
C ILE A 208 -12.64 -12.46 10.85
N GLY A 209 -12.31 -11.17 11.02
CA GLY A 209 -13.20 -10.07 10.68
C GLY A 209 -13.44 -9.98 9.19
N THR A 210 -12.38 -9.97 8.39
CA THR A 210 -12.49 -9.96 6.93
C THR A 210 -13.30 -11.14 6.39
N GLN A 211 -13.07 -12.35 6.92
CA GLN A 211 -13.83 -13.53 6.53
C GLN A 211 -15.29 -13.54 7.02
N CYS A 212 -15.66 -12.62 7.93
CA CYS A 212 -17.05 -12.36 8.32
C CYS A 212 -17.72 -11.33 7.39
N GLY A 213 -16.99 -10.31 6.93
CA GLY A 213 -17.47 -9.31 5.97
C GLY A 213 -17.67 -9.90 4.57
N ARG A 214 -16.58 -10.39 3.97
CA ARG A 214 -16.57 -11.00 2.63
C ARG A 214 -15.54 -12.12 2.57
N GLY A 215 -15.98 -13.34 2.29
CA GLY A 215 -15.06 -14.47 2.10
C GLY A 215 -14.06 -14.19 0.97
N GLY A 216 -12.81 -14.60 1.13
CA GLY A 216 -11.78 -14.45 0.10
C GLY A 216 -10.88 -13.22 0.26
N VAL A 217 -11.25 -12.22 1.08
CA VAL A 217 -10.38 -11.07 1.37
C VAL A 217 -9.06 -11.54 1.98
N LEU A 218 -7.94 -11.07 1.42
CA LEU A 218 -6.62 -11.43 1.88
C LEU A 218 -6.19 -10.52 3.05
N THR A 219 -5.43 -11.06 3.99
CA THR A 219 -5.02 -10.39 5.22
C THR A 219 -3.53 -10.52 5.47
N GLN A 220 -2.90 -9.44 5.93
CA GLN A 220 -1.51 -9.41 6.36
C GLN A 220 -1.34 -8.72 7.71
N CYS A 221 -0.19 -8.92 8.36
CA CYS A 221 0.16 -8.25 9.60
C CYS A 221 1.61 -7.78 9.52
N ALA A 222 1.79 -6.51 9.16
CA ALA A 222 3.10 -5.91 8.91
C ALA A 222 3.88 -5.73 10.21
N VAL A 223 4.91 -6.55 10.40
CA VAL A 223 5.82 -6.54 11.55
C VAL A 223 7.23 -6.91 11.08
N GLU A 224 8.16 -7.16 12.01
CA GLU A 224 9.49 -7.66 11.66
C GLU A 224 9.40 -8.97 10.86
N GLU A 225 10.25 -9.10 9.84
CA GLU A 225 10.17 -10.09 8.76
C GLU A 225 10.09 -11.55 9.23
N ALA A 226 10.91 -11.94 10.21
CA ALA A 226 10.89 -13.31 10.74
C ALA A 226 9.59 -13.59 11.51
N THR A 227 9.12 -12.60 12.27
CA THR A 227 7.85 -12.66 13.00
C THR A 227 6.67 -12.75 12.04
N GLU A 228 6.65 -11.94 10.98
CA GLU A 228 5.60 -11.95 9.95
C GLU A 228 5.56 -13.28 9.20
N LEU A 229 6.74 -13.81 8.83
CA LEU A 229 6.83 -15.12 8.20
C LEU A 229 6.30 -16.21 9.13
N GLU A 230 6.58 -16.14 10.44
CA GLU A 230 6.05 -17.11 11.41
C GLU A 230 4.52 -17.07 11.51
N LEU A 231 3.92 -15.87 11.56
CA LEU A 231 2.46 -15.68 11.50
C LEU A 231 1.89 -16.28 10.21
N GLY A 232 2.59 -16.05 9.09
CA GLY A 232 2.32 -16.66 7.79
C GLY A 232 2.35 -18.18 7.86
N MET A 233 3.41 -18.79 8.40
CA MET A 233 3.55 -20.26 8.53
C MET A 233 2.46 -20.88 9.39
N ARG A 234 1.99 -20.17 10.42
CA ARG A 234 0.91 -20.60 11.32
C ARG A 234 -0.50 -20.41 10.73
N GLY A 235 -0.62 -19.76 9.57
CA GLY A 235 -1.90 -19.53 8.92
C GLY A 235 -2.74 -18.45 9.58
N MET A 236 -2.10 -17.47 10.24
CA MET A 236 -2.77 -16.33 10.86
C MET A 236 -2.92 -15.14 9.90
N THR A 237 -2.12 -15.08 8.85
CA THR A 237 -2.25 -14.17 7.71
C THR A 237 -2.54 -14.98 6.44
N SER A 238 -2.88 -14.36 5.32
CA SER A 238 -2.98 -15.02 4.01
C SER A 238 -1.90 -14.59 3.02
N TYR A 239 -1.27 -13.43 3.24
CA TYR A 239 -0.16 -12.90 2.45
C TYR A 239 0.74 -12.01 3.31
N ALA A 240 1.81 -11.48 2.70
CA ALA A 240 2.71 -10.45 3.25
C ALA A 240 3.09 -9.43 2.16
N GLU A 241 3.26 -8.16 2.51
CA GLU A 241 3.59 -7.07 1.58
C GLU A 241 4.80 -6.28 2.03
N THR A 242 4.89 -5.94 3.33
CA THR A 242 5.93 -5.08 3.92
C THR A 242 7.33 -5.69 3.94
N VAL A 243 7.60 -6.62 3.02
CA VAL A 243 8.88 -7.26 2.78
C VAL A 243 9.79 -6.29 2.03
N SER A 244 10.47 -5.42 2.77
CA SER A 244 11.02 -4.16 2.23
C SER A 244 12.33 -4.31 1.44
N VAL A 245 12.51 -3.56 0.35
CA VAL A 245 13.76 -3.46 -0.44
C VAL A 245 14.16 -2.00 -0.66
N TYR A 246 15.45 -1.75 -0.89
CA TYR A 246 16.03 -0.40 -0.90
C TYR A 246 17.02 -0.17 -2.06
N GLY A 247 17.22 1.10 -2.46
CA GLY A 247 17.96 1.46 -3.67
C GLY A 247 19.47 1.56 -3.48
N THR A 248 19.97 1.61 -2.24
CA THR A 248 21.41 1.69 -1.93
C THR A 248 21.83 0.60 -0.95
N GLU A 249 23.10 0.20 -1.03
CA GLU A 249 23.65 -0.88 -0.20
C GLU A 249 23.63 -0.53 1.30
N ASP A 250 23.91 0.72 1.67
CA ASP A 250 23.93 1.11 3.08
C ASP A 250 22.51 1.15 3.70
N VAL A 251 21.50 1.55 2.92
CA VAL A 251 20.10 1.52 3.38
C VAL A 251 19.59 0.09 3.51
N PHE A 252 19.98 -0.80 2.59
CA PHE A 252 19.69 -2.23 2.71
C PHE A 252 20.23 -2.83 4.02
N LYS A 253 21.49 -2.49 4.38
CA LYS A 253 22.10 -2.93 5.64
C LYS A 253 21.38 -2.38 6.87
N ASP A 254 20.99 -1.11 6.85
CA ASP A 254 20.22 -0.51 7.95
C ASP A 254 18.80 -1.10 8.04
N GLY A 255 18.25 -1.55 6.91
CA GLY A 255 17.05 -2.39 6.83
C GLY A 255 17.25 -3.85 7.22
N ASP A 256 18.43 -4.23 7.73
CA ASP A 256 18.84 -5.57 8.17
C ASP A 256 18.77 -6.66 7.08
N ASP A 257 18.95 -6.28 5.82
CA ASP A 257 18.79 -7.17 4.68
C ASP A 257 19.76 -6.90 3.52
N THR A 258 19.71 -7.80 2.53
CA THR A 258 20.39 -7.70 1.24
C THR A 258 19.40 -8.17 0.15
N PRO A 259 19.65 -7.87 -1.14
CA PRO A 259 18.86 -8.45 -2.22
C PRO A 259 18.74 -9.98 -2.15
N TYR A 260 19.80 -10.67 -1.70
CA TYR A 260 19.83 -12.13 -1.56
C TYR A 260 19.00 -12.66 -0.38
N SER A 261 19.04 -12.00 0.78
CA SER A 261 18.22 -12.42 1.92
C SER A 261 16.73 -12.17 1.63
N LYS A 262 16.39 -11.07 0.96
CA LYS A 262 15.02 -10.80 0.47
C LYS A 262 14.56 -11.80 -0.56
N ALA A 263 15.40 -12.15 -1.54
CA ALA A 263 15.09 -13.21 -2.52
C ALA A 263 14.82 -14.56 -1.84
N PHE A 264 15.62 -14.90 -0.82
CA PHE A 264 15.44 -16.10 -0.02
C PHE A 264 14.14 -16.05 0.80
N LEU A 265 13.83 -14.91 1.41
CA LEU A 265 12.60 -14.70 2.18
C LEU A 265 11.35 -14.79 1.30
N ALA A 266 11.35 -14.16 0.12
CA ALA A 266 10.28 -14.28 -0.87
C ALA A 266 10.04 -15.76 -1.26
N SER A 267 11.12 -16.49 -1.53
CA SER A 267 11.05 -17.94 -1.76
C SER A 267 10.56 -18.72 -0.54
N GLY A 268 10.87 -18.24 0.67
CA GLY A 268 10.37 -18.73 1.95
C GLY A 268 8.85 -18.69 2.03
N TYR A 269 8.23 -17.54 1.74
CA TYR A 269 6.78 -17.39 1.66
C TYR A 269 6.18 -18.29 0.56
N ALA A 270 6.72 -18.22 -0.66
CA ALA A 270 6.22 -19.02 -1.79
C ALA A 270 6.27 -20.53 -1.52
N SER A 271 7.33 -21.00 -0.85
CA SER A 271 7.47 -22.43 -0.47
C SER A 271 6.41 -22.93 0.51
N ARG A 272 5.73 -22.01 1.21
CA ARG A 272 4.58 -22.30 2.10
C ARG A 272 3.25 -22.02 1.42
N GLY A 273 3.28 -21.73 0.12
CA GLY A 273 2.13 -21.30 -0.64
C GLY A 273 1.55 -20.01 -0.10
N VAL A 274 2.39 -19.07 0.38
CA VAL A 274 1.92 -17.78 0.88
C VAL A 274 2.19 -16.72 -0.19
N LYS A 275 1.13 -16.04 -0.66
CA LYS A 275 1.27 -14.87 -1.55
C LYS A 275 2.13 -13.84 -0.84
N MET A 276 3.00 -13.18 -1.59
CA MET A 276 3.68 -12.02 -1.06
C MET A 276 4.02 -11.05 -2.16
N ARG A 277 4.33 -9.82 -1.76
CA ARG A 277 5.01 -8.82 -2.59
C ARG A 277 6.08 -8.14 -1.76
N PHE A 278 6.96 -7.39 -2.42
CA PHE A 278 7.87 -6.49 -1.71
C PHE A 278 7.23 -5.13 -1.50
N THR A 279 7.84 -4.32 -0.64
CA THR A 279 7.57 -2.89 -0.50
C THR A 279 8.85 -2.09 -0.79
N SER A 280 8.70 -1.03 -1.56
CA SER A 280 9.71 0.03 -1.73
C SER A 280 8.99 1.39 -1.79
N GLY A 281 9.69 2.45 -2.18
CA GLY A 281 9.09 3.75 -2.33
C GLY A 281 10.13 4.86 -2.40
N SER A 282 9.93 5.78 -3.34
CA SER A 282 10.78 6.97 -3.46
C SER A 282 10.87 7.76 -2.15
N GLY A 283 12.10 8.02 -1.70
CA GLY A 283 12.38 8.81 -0.51
C GLY A 283 12.86 8.02 0.70
N SER A 284 12.80 6.68 0.65
CA SER A 284 13.29 5.82 1.74
C SER A 284 14.77 6.05 2.05
N GLU A 285 15.62 6.17 1.03
CA GLU A 285 17.06 6.34 1.17
C GLU A 285 17.42 7.74 1.66
N VAL A 286 16.61 8.74 1.30
CA VAL A 286 16.76 10.12 1.82
C VAL A 286 16.37 10.17 3.29
N ASN A 287 15.25 9.52 3.66
CA ASN A 287 14.78 9.43 5.03
C ASN A 287 15.79 8.68 5.93
N MET A 288 16.42 7.64 5.40
CA MET A 288 17.47 6.86 6.08
C MET A 288 18.87 7.49 5.94
N GLY A 289 18.99 8.61 5.23
CA GLY A 289 20.19 9.46 5.20
C GLY A 289 21.32 9.00 4.28
N GLN A 290 21.06 8.08 3.36
CA GLN A 290 22.06 7.38 2.54
C GLN A 290 21.61 7.26 1.07
N ALA A 291 21.22 8.38 0.46
CA ALA A 291 20.74 8.45 -0.93
C ALA A 291 21.83 8.60 -1.99
N GLU A 292 23.12 8.59 -1.60
CA GLU A 292 24.27 8.63 -2.54
C GLU A 292 24.23 9.79 -3.58
N GLY A 293 23.56 10.88 -3.21
CA GLY A 293 23.33 12.05 -4.07
C GLY A 293 22.40 11.80 -5.26
N LYS A 294 21.75 10.64 -5.37
CA LYS A 294 20.85 10.26 -6.47
C LYS A 294 19.42 10.76 -6.23
N SER A 295 18.64 10.92 -7.29
CA SER A 295 17.22 11.21 -7.17
C SER A 295 16.47 10.04 -6.56
N MET A 296 15.35 10.35 -5.91
CA MET A 296 14.48 9.35 -5.31
C MET A 296 13.93 8.37 -6.35
N LEU A 297 13.60 8.84 -7.57
CA LEU A 297 13.09 7.98 -8.64
C LEU A 297 14.13 6.99 -9.16
N TYR A 298 15.40 7.42 -9.32
CA TYR A 298 16.45 6.52 -9.78
C TYR A 298 16.68 5.38 -8.75
N LEU A 299 16.76 5.72 -7.47
CA LEU A 299 16.93 4.74 -6.39
C LEU A 299 15.72 3.80 -6.29
N GLU A 300 14.51 4.34 -6.38
CA GLU A 300 13.29 3.53 -6.42
C GLU A 300 13.27 2.60 -7.64
N THR A 301 13.81 3.04 -8.78
CA THR A 301 13.93 2.17 -9.95
C THR A 301 14.90 1.01 -9.72
N LYS A 302 15.97 1.20 -8.92
CA LYS A 302 16.80 0.08 -8.44
C LYS A 302 15.97 -0.87 -7.58
N CYS A 303 15.13 -0.38 -6.67
CA CYS A 303 14.22 -1.21 -5.86
C CYS A 303 13.25 -2.05 -6.71
N VAL A 304 12.66 -1.42 -7.72
CA VAL A 304 11.74 -2.06 -8.68
C VAL A 304 12.45 -3.20 -9.43
N LEU A 305 13.70 -2.99 -9.88
CA LEU A 305 14.48 -4.03 -10.54
C LEU A 305 14.98 -5.11 -9.58
N VAL A 306 15.35 -4.79 -8.33
CA VAL A 306 15.64 -5.81 -7.31
C VAL A 306 14.42 -6.70 -7.09
N THR A 307 13.23 -6.11 -6.97
CA THR A 307 11.97 -6.86 -6.85
C THR A 307 11.77 -7.82 -8.02
N LYS A 308 12.00 -7.33 -9.24
CA LYS A 308 11.92 -8.15 -10.45
C LYS A 308 12.94 -9.29 -10.45
N GLY A 309 14.19 -9.01 -10.10
CA GLY A 309 15.27 -9.99 -10.06
C GLY A 309 15.05 -11.08 -9.00
N CYS A 310 14.36 -10.76 -7.90
CA CYS A 310 13.95 -11.74 -6.90
C CYS A 310 12.85 -12.70 -7.40
N GLY A 311 12.26 -12.45 -8.57
CA GLY A 311 11.12 -13.22 -9.08
C GLY A 311 9.83 -13.00 -8.29
N VAL A 312 9.74 -11.89 -7.56
CA VAL A 312 8.54 -11.51 -6.82
C VAL A 312 7.46 -11.04 -7.80
N GLN A 313 6.21 -11.42 -7.51
CA GLN A 313 5.08 -11.20 -8.42
C GLN A 313 4.57 -9.76 -8.45
N GLY A 314 4.87 -8.97 -7.42
CA GLY A 314 4.32 -7.64 -7.19
C GLY A 314 5.18 -6.74 -6.33
N LEU A 315 4.79 -5.47 -6.27
CA LEU A 315 5.44 -4.44 -5.50
C LEU A 315 4.40 -3.46 -4.95
N GLN A 316 4.50 -3.17 -3.66
CA GLN A 316 3.97 -1.97 -3.06
C GLN A 316 4.97 -0.84 -3.24
N ASN A 317 4.63 0.17 -4.04
CA ASN A 317 5.41 1.40 -4.18
C ASN A 317 4.52 2.61 -4.46
N GLY A 318 5.13 3.77 -4.64
CA GLY A 318 4.45 5.06 -4.63
C GLY A 318 4.80 5.85 -3.37
N SER A 319 6.08 5.85 -3.01
CA SER A 319 6.69 6.42 -1.80
C SER A 319 6.28 5.81 -0.46
N ILE A 320 5.03 5.36 -0.32
CA ILE A 320 4.54 4.64 0.86
C ILE A 320 4.76 5.47 2.13
N SER A 321 5.35 4.90 3.19
CA SER A 321 5.61 5.56 4.47
C SER A 321 6.56 6.75 4.39
N THR A 322 7.15 6.99 3.22
CA THR A 322 8.02 8.15 2.99
C THR A 322 7.40 9.23 2.12
N VAL A 323 6.10 9.17 1.80
CA VAL A 323 5.38 10.10 0.90
C VAL A 323 5.62 11.59 1.17
N ALA A 324 5.82 11.97 2.44
CA ALA A 324 6.14 13.34 2.82
C ALA A 324 7.47 13.84 2.23
N ILE A 325 8.43 12.96 1.92
CA ILE A 325 9.75 13.27 1.37
C ILE A 325 9.66 13.70 -0.10
N PRO A 326 9.21 12.87 -1.07
CA PRO A 326 9.01 13.36 -2.43
C PRO A 326 7.98 14.47 -2.49
N ALA A 327 6.89 14.40 -1.71
CA ALA A 327 5.89 15.48 -1.69
C ALA A 327 6.44 16.83 -1.19
N ALA A 328 7.58 16.86 -0.48
CA ALA A 328 8.19 18.11 -0.05
C ALA A 328 8.89 18.88 -1.18
N VAL A 329 9.23 18.22 -2.29
CA VAL A 329 10.01 18.80 -3.41
C VAL A 329 9.21 18.92 -4.71
N PRO A 330 9.68 19.72 -5.69
CA PRO A 330 9.06 19.84 -6.99
C PRO A 330 8.87 18.48 -7.68
N SER A 331 7.77 18.31 -8.42
CA SER A 331 7.46 17.09 -9.16
C SER A 331 7.30 15.81 -8.32
N GLY A 332 7.34 15.88 -6.98
CA GLY A 332 7.23 14.71 -6.09
C GLY A 332 6.02 13.80 -6.34
N LEU A 333 4.83 14.39 -6.48
CA LEU A 333 3.61 13.61 -6.75
C LEU A 333 3.62 13.00 -8.16
N ARG A 334 4.33 13.59 -9.12
CA ARG A 334 4.56 13.00 -10.45
C ARG A 334 5.58 11.86 -10.36
N CYS A 335 6.63 12.00 -9.56
CA CYS A 335 7.60 10.94 -9.28
C CYS A 335 6.91 9.68 -8.72
N ILE A 336 5.99 9.86 -7.76
CA ILE A 336 5.18 8.75 -7.21
C ILE A 336 4.36 8.02 -8.29
N LEU A 337 3.75 8.76 -9.23
CA LEU A 337 3.09 8.10 -10.36
C LEU A 337 4.09 7.39 -11.29
N ALA A 338 5.27 7.98 -11.49
CA ALA A 338 6.29 7.46 -12.37
C ALA A 338 6.86 6.12 -11.87
N GLU A 339 7.13 5.98 -10.57
CA GLU A 339 7.59 4.71 -10.00
C GLU A 339 6.54 3.60 -10.09
N ASN A 340 5.24 3.92 -9.92
CA ASN A 340 4.17 2.96 -10.18
C ASN A 340 4.19 2.53 -11.65
N LEU A 341 4.30 3.50 -12.57
CA LEU A 341 4.36 3.21 -14.01
C LEU A 341 5.55 2.30 -14.37
N ILE A 342 6.74 2.53 -13.80
CA ILE A 342 7.91 1.68 -13.99
C ILE A 342 7.63 0.25 -13.52
N ALA A 343 7.06 0.06 -12.31
CA ALA A 343 6.69 -1.27 -11.82
C ALA A 343 5.75 -2.02 -12.79
N GLY A 344 4.74 -1.33 -13.32
CA GLY A 344 3.83 -1.89 -14.33
C GLY A 344 4.52 -2.18 -15.67
N MET A 345 5.45 -1.32 -16.12
CA MET A 345 6.22 -1.51 -17.36
C MET A 345 7.02 -2.82 -17.34
N ILE A 346 7.58 -3.19 -16.20
CA ILE A 346 8.36 -4.42 -16.03
C ILE A 346 7.52 -5.62 -15.54
N ASP A 347 6.20 -5.54 -15.67
CA ASP A 347 5.25 -6.63 -15.45
C ASP A 347 5.16 -7.10 -13.98
N LEU A 348 5.18 -6.16 -13.03
CA LEU A 348 4.86 -6.40 -11.62
C LEU A 348 3.42 -5.99 -11.31
N GLU A 349 2.77 -6.72 -10.40
CA GLU A 349 1.56 -6.24 -9.70
C GLU A 349 1.90 -4.93 -8.98
N MET A 350 1.00 -3.94 -9.06
CA MET A 350 1.18 -2.63 -8.41
C MET A 350 0.17 -2.41 -7.29
N ALA A 351 0.66 -2.42 -6.05
CA ALA A 351 -0.05 -1.85 -4.90
C ALA A 351 0.45 -0.41 -4.70
N SER A 352 -0.32 0.57 -5.16
CA SER A 352 0.23 1.86 -5.63
C SER A 352 0.25 3.00 -4.61
N GLY A 353 0.56 2.70 -3.34
CA GLY A 353 0.63 3.71 -2.28
C GLY A 353 -0.74 4.29 -1.98
N ASN A 354 -0.85 5.62 -1.92
CA ASN A 354 -2.03 6.33 -1.39
C ASN A 354 -2.38 5.93 0.06
N ASP A 355 -1.46 5.31 0.76
CA ASP A 355 -1.63 4.62 2.03
C ASP A 355 -1.14 5.43 3.22
N GLN A 356 -0.62 6.65 2.98
CA GLN A 356 0.10 7.42 3.98
C GLN A 356 -0.21 8.93 3.96
N THR A 357 -0.17 9.57 5.11
CA THR A 357 -0.41 11.03 5.22
C THR A 357 0.84 11.85 4.82
N PHE A 358 0.62 12.93 4.06
CA PHE A 358 1.70 13.86 3.67
C PHE A 358 1.28 15.34 3.68
N THR A 359 -0.01 15.62 3.84
CA THR A 359 -0.60 16.94 3.64
C THR A 359 -1.76 17.17 4.59
N HIS A 360 -1.92 18.41 5.04
CA HIS A 360 -3.09 18.83 5.82
C HIS A 360 -4.26 19.30 4.94
N SER A 361 -4.06 19.31 3.61
CA SER A 361 -5.03 19.80 2.64
C SER A 361 -5.72 18.66 1.90
N GLU A 362 -7.03 18.53 2.11
CA GLU A 362 -7.92 17.63 1.38
C GLU A 362 -7.72 17.74 -0.14
N THR A 363 -7.70 18.97 -0.68
CA THR A 363 -7.48 19.18 -2.12
C THR A 363 -6.17 18.58 -2.62
N ARG A 364 -5.11 18.57 -1.79
CA ARG A 364 -3.78 18.11 -2.19
C ARG A 364 -3.69 16.58 -2.12
N ARG A 365 -4.27 15.96 -1.08
CA ARG A 365 -4.36 14.49 -0.98
C ARG A 365 -5.28 13.89 -2.05
N THR A 366 -6.40 14.53 -2.37
CA THR A 366 -7.25 14.10 -3.50
C THR A 366 -6.50 14.20 -4.84
N ALA A 367 -5.73 15.27 -5.06
CA ALA A 367 -4.93 15.42 -6.27
C ALA A 367 -3.78 14.40 -6.38
N HIS A 368 -3.26 13.93 -5.24
CA HIS A 368 -2.26 12.85 -5.18
C HIS A 368 -2.84 11.48 -5.56
N MET A 369 -4.08 11.20 -5.16
CA MET A 369 -4.75 9.91 -5.39
C MET A 369 -5.29 9.72 -6.82
N ILE A 370 -5.79 10.80 -7.44
CA ILE A 370 -6.40 10.75 -8.78
C ILE A 370 -5.52 10.03 -9.83
N PRO A 371 -4.20 10.29 -9.90
CA PRO A 371 -3.34 9.63 -10.87
C PRO A 371 -3.26 8.11 -10.81
N GLN A 372 -3.54 7.47 -9.67
CA GLN A 372 -3.65 6.01 -9.56
C GLN A 372 -5.09 5.54 -9.73
N MET A 373 -6.06 6.27 -9.15
CA MET A 373 -7.48 5.89 -9.21
C MET A 373 -8.07 5.94 -10.61
N PHE A 374 -7.84 7.01 -11.36
CA PHE A 374 -8.47 7.21 -12.67
C PHE A 374 -8.04 6.18 -13.73
N PRO A 375 -6.74 5.87 -13.88
CA PRO A 375 -6.33 4.77 -14.75
C PRO A 375 -6.60 3.39 -14.13
N GLY A 376 -6.58 3.32 -12.79
CA GLY A 376 -6.63 2.10 -12.00
C GLY A 376 -5.27 1.39 -11.95
N THR A 377 -4.90 0.88 -10.79
CA THR A 377 -3.75 -0.02 -10.57
C THR A 377 -4.26 -1.37 -10.04
N ASP A 378 -3.38 -2.34 -9.80
CA ASP A 378 -3.80 -3.64 -9.27
C ASP A 378 -4.45 -3.49 -7.88
N PHE A 379 -3.89 -2.57 -7.06
CA PHE A 379 -4.54 -1.98 -5.89
C PHE A 379 -4.34 -0.46 -5.87
N ILE A 380 -5.45 0.29 -6.01
CA ILE A 380 -5.44 1.77 -6.12
C ILE A 380 -4.87 2.41 -4.86
N PHE A 381 -5.31 1.93 -3.70
CA PHE A 381 -4.62 2.10 -2.44
C PHE A 381 -3.97 0.78 -2.08
N SER A 382 -2.75 0.87 -1.58
CA SER A 382 -2.10 -0.18 -0.81
C SER A 382 -2.23 0.13 0.68
N GLY A 383 -3.43 0.53 1.13
CA GLY A 383 -3.63 0.95 2.51
C GLY A 383 -4.57 2.13 2.71
N TYR A 384 -5.76 2.12 2.09
CA TYR A 384 -6.83 3.04 2.50
C TYR A 384 -7.14 2.80 3.99
N SER A 385 -7.12 3.81 4.86
CA SER A 385 -7.45 3.55 6.27
C SER A 385 -8.94 3.25 6.42
N ALA A 386 -9.30 2.00 6.71
CA ALA A 386 -10.70 1.64 7.00
C ALA A 386 -11.15 2.03 8.41
N VAL A 387 -10.25 2.65 9.17
CA VAL A 387 -10.48 3.28 10.47
C VAL A 387 -10.23 4.78 10.37
N PRO A 388 -10.66 5.60 11.33
CA PRO A 388 -10.27 7.00 11.37
C PRO A 388 -8.75 7.11 11.47
N ASN A 389 -8.14 8.13 10.84
CA ASN A 389 -6.68 8.26 10.84
C ASN A 389 -6.04 8.42 12.24
N TYR A 390 -6.82 8.73 13.29
CA TYR A 390 -6.30 8.72 14.66
C TYR A 390 -6.02 7.29 15.18
N ASP A 391 -6.59 6.27 14.54
CA ASP A 391 -6.40 4.84 14.82
C ASP A 391 -5.48 4.13 13.84
N ASP A 392 -5.14 4.79 12.73
CA ASP A 392 -4.22 4.26 11.73
C ASP A 392 -2.80 4.17 12.31
N MET A 393 -2.34 2.94 12.54
CA MET A 393 -1.04 2.66 13.16
C MET A 393 0.14 2.72 12.18
N PHE A 394 -0.15 2.99 10.92
CA PHE A 394 0.85 3.41 9.94
C PHE A 394 1.01 4.94 9.94
N ALA A 395 0.56 5.63 10.99
CA ALA A 395 0.60 7.09 11.11
C ALA A 395 -0.32 7.85 10.14
N GLY A 396 -1.44 7.22 9.78
CA GLY A 396 -2.48 7.81 8.96
C GLY A 396 -2.28 7.53 7.49
N SER A 397 -3.38 7.26 6.80
CA SER A 397 -3.46 7.08 5.35
C SER A 397 -3.87 8.35 4.59
N THR A 398 -3.65 8.38 3.27
CA THR A 398 -4.08 9.49 2.41
C THR A 398 -5.61 9.67 2.46
N PHE A 399 -6.36 8.57 2.60
CA PHE A 399 -7.81 8.56 2.82
C PHE A 399 -8.14 7.66 4.01
N ASP A 400 -9.16 8.02 4.77
CA ASP A 400 -9.59 7.26 5.95
C ASP A 400 -11.09 6.94 5.97
N SER A 401 -11.59 6.34 7.04
CA SER A 401 -13.00 5.94 7.15
C SER A 401 -13.97 7.11 6.98
N SER A 402 -13.55 8.34 7.29
CA SER A 402 -14.39 9.54 7.12
C SER A 402 -14.56 9.93 5.64
N ASP A 403 -13.72 9.41 4.75
CA ASP A 403 -13.74 9.70 3.32
C ASP A 403 -14.54 8.69 2.47
N PHE A 404 -15.13 7.65 3.07
CA PHE A 404 -15.80 6.59 2.31
C PHE A 404 -16.88 7.14 1.37
N ASP A 405 -17.65 8.12 1.83
CA ASP A 405 -18.72 8.74 1.05
C ASP A 405 -18.17 9.57 -0.11
N ASP A 406 -17.14 10.38 0.14
CA ASP A 406 -16.47 11.16 -0.90
C ASP A 406 -15.82 10.24 -1.95
N TYR A 407 -15.19 9.15 -1.52
CA TYR A 407 -14.57 8.18 -2.43
C TYR A 407 -15.62 7.48 -3.32
N ASN A 408 -16.75 7.06 -2.74
CA ASN A 408 -17.87 6.49 -3.49
C ASN A 408 -18.50 7.51 -4.46
N LEU A 409 -18.60 8.78 -4.08
CA LEU A 409 -19.08 9.84 -4.97
C LEU A 409 -18.11 10.13 -6.12
N ILE A 410 -16.78 10.11 -5.89
CA ILE A 410 -15.80 10.27 -6.97
C ILE A 410 -15.94 9.14 -8.01
N GLN A 411 -16.08 7.88 -7.56
CA GLN A 411 -16.33 6.75 -8.46
C GLN A 411 -17.57 6.97 -9.33
N ARG A 412 -18.67 7.39 -8.70
CA ARG A 412 -19.94 7.70 -9.36
C ARG A 412 -19.83 8.87 -10.34
N ASP A 413 -19.16 9.96 -9.95
CA ASP A 413 -19.12 11.19 -10.74
C ASP A 413 -18.26 11.04 -12.00
N PHE A 414 -17.15 10.29 -11.91
CA PHE A 414 -16.24 10.08 -13.03
C PHE A 414 -16.48 8.78 -13.79
N LYS A 415 -17.38 7.91 -13.32
CA LYS A 415 -17.56 6.55 -13.83
C LYS A 415 -16.23 5.80 -13.84
N VAL A 416 -15.57 5.83 -12.69
CA VAL A 416 -14.30 5.14 -12.40
C VAL A 416 -14.58 4.10 -11.32
N ASP A 417 -13.99 2.92 -11.46
CA ASP A 417 -14.08 1.87 -10.44
C ASP A 417 -12.90 2.00 -9.47
N GLY A 418 -13.19 2.42 -8.25
CA GLY A 418 -12.23 2.57 -7.16
C GLY A 418 -12.08 1.31 -6.30
N GLY A 419 -12.75 0.21 -6.67
CA GLY A 419 -12.69 -1.05 -5.92
C GLY A 419 -13.44 -1.04 -4.59
N THR A 420 -14.29 -0.05 -4.31
CA THR A 420 -15.16 -0.02 -3.12
C THR A 420 -16.63 0.16 -3.50
N ARG A 421 -17.54 -0.04 -2.56
CA ARG A 421 -18.99 0.20 -2.74
C ARG A 421 -19.58 0.97 -1.57
N ASP A 422 -20.76 1.52 -1.80
CA ASP A 422 -21.60 2.02 -0.72
C ASP A 422 -22.27 0.87 0.02
N VAL A 423 -22.50 1.04 1.32
CA VAL A 423 -23.05 0.03 2.23
C VAL A 423 -24.10 0.67 3.13
N GLU A 424 -25.10 -0.11 3.53
CA GLU A 424 -26.14 0.35 4.45
C GLU A 424 -25.69 0.18 5.91
N GLU A 425 -26.06 1.14 6.77
CA GLU A 425 -25.68 1.13 8.19
C GLU A 425 -26.14 -0.14 8.91
N GLU A 426 -27.34 -0.64 8.62
CA GLU A 426 -27.88 -1.86 9.23
C GLU A 426 -27.06 -3.11 8.86
N GLU A 427 -26.55 -3.19 7.63
CA GLU A 427 -25.68 -4.28 7.16
C GLU A 427 -24.31 -4.22 7.86
N VAL A 428 -23.74 -3.01 7.98
CA VAL A 428 -22.48 -2.78 8.70
C VAL A 428 -22.60 -3.22 10.15
N ILE A 429 -23.65 -2.78 10.86
CA ILE A 429 -23.90 -3.15 12.27
C ILE A 429 -23.98 -4.66 12.43
N GLU A 430 -24.71 -5.37 11.55
CA GLU A 430 -24.85 -6.83 11.60
C GLU A 430 -23.49 -7.53 11.45
N HIS A 431 -22.71 -7.16 10.43
CA HIS A 431 -21.43 -7.78 10.15
C HIS A 431 -20.38 -7.49 11.22
N ARG A 432 -20.30 -6.25 11.70
CA ARG A 432 -19.44 -5.86 12.83
C ARG A 432 -19.77 -6.69 14.07
N ASN A 433 -21.03 -6.73 14.50
CA ASN A 433 -21.45 -7.47 15.68
C ASN A 433 -21.11 -8.97 15.58
N ARG A 434 -21.45 -9.58 14.43
CA ARG A 434 -21.19 -11.00 14.18
C ARG A 434 -19.70 -11.33 14.24
N ALA A 435 -18.85 -10.46 13.70
CA ALA A 435 -17.40 -10.64 13.70
C ALA A 435 -16.83 -10.60 15.12
N VAL A 436 -17.25 -9.63 15.94
CA VAL A 436 -16.81 -9.52 17.34
C VAL A 436 -17.29 -10.72 18.16
N ARG A 437 -18.53 -11.18 17.95
CA ARG A 437 -19.07 -12.39 18.59
C ARG A 437 -18.27 -13.65 18.21
N ALA A 438 -17.80 -13.75 16.97
CA ALA A 438 -16.95 -14.86 16.54
C ALA A 438 -15.60 -14.85 17.25
N LEU A 439 -14.95 -13.69 17.33
CA LEU A 439 -13.69 -13.55 18.06
C LEU A 439 -13.84 -13.77 19.56
N GLN A 440 -14.91 -13.25 20.16
CA GLN A 440 -15.28 -13.49 21.57
C GLN A 440 -15.32 -14.99 21.85
N ALA A 441 -16.00 -15.78 21.00
CA ALA A 441 -16.06 -17.22 21.15
C ALA A 441 -14.70 -17.92 21.01
N VAL A 442 -13.82 -17.43 20.14
CA VAL A 442 -12.45 -17.93 20.00
C VAL A 442 -11.61 -17.65 21.25
N PHE A 443 -11.69 -16.42 21.78
CA PHE A 443 -11.00 -16.03 23.01
C PHE A 443 -11.46 -16.86 24.22
N GLU A 444 -12.78 -17.08 24.35
CA GLU A 444 -13.35 -17.93 25.39
C GLU A 444 -12.85 -19.39 25.31
N GLU A 445 -12.83 -19.98 24.11
CA GLU A 445 -12.39 -21.36 23.90
C GLU A 445 -10.89 -21.54 24.20
N LEU A 446 -10.08 -20.54 23.85
CA LEU A 446 -8.64 -20.57 24.11
C LEU A 446 -8.27 -20.18 25.54
N GLY A 447 -9.21 -19.66 26.33
CA GLY A 447 -8.99 -19.22 27.71
C GLY A 447 -8.22 -17.89 27.80
N PHE A 448 -8.29 -17.06 26.76
CA PHE A 448 -7.67 -15.75 26.71
C PHE A 448 -8.47 -14.70 27.49
N PRO A 449 -7.91 -13.51 27.76
CA PRO A 449 -8.62 -12.46 28.49
C PRO A 449 -9.96 -12.13 27.82
N PRO A 450 -11.09 -12.18 28.55
CA PRO A 450 -12.42 -12.20 27.93
C PRO A 450 -12.67 -10.93 27.12
N ILE A 451 -13.31 -11.08 25.95
CA ILE A 451 -13.99 -9.99 25.25
C ILE A 451 -15.40 -9.93 25.84
N THR A 452 -15.72 -8.85 26.54
CA THR A 452 -17.00 -8.69 27.25
C THR A 452 -18.15 -8.30 26.32
N ASP A 453 -19.40 -8.48 26.76
CA ASP A 453 -20.56 -7.99 26.00
C ASP A 453 -20.55 -6.46 25.84
N GLU A 454 -19.92 -5.73 26.77
CA GLU A 454 -19.73 -4.27 26.66
C GLU A 454 -18.79 -3.92 25.51
N GLU A 455 -17.69 -4.66 25.35
CA GLU A 455 -16.78 -4.48 24.21
C GLU A 455 -17.42 -4.92 22.88
N VAL A 456 -18.27 -5.95 22.89
CA VAL A 456 -19.05 -6.35 21.72
C VAL A 456 -19.97 -5.22 21.27
N GLU A 457 -20.74 -4.66 22.20
CA GLU A 457 -21.64 -3.54 21.90
C GLU A 457 -20.85 -2.32 21.42
N ALA A 458 -19.78 -1.95 22.12
CA ALA A 458 -18.94 -0.82 21.72
C ALA A 458 -18.37 -1.00 20.31
N ALA A 459 -17.69 -2.12 20.02
CA ALA A 459 -17.11 -2.38 18.70
C ALA A 459 -18.17 -2.43 17.58
N THR A 460 -19.39 -2.83 17.89
CA THR A 460 -20.49 -2.86 16.91
C THR A 460 -20.82 -1.46 16.39
N TYR A 461 -20.75 -0.43 17.24
CA TYR A 461 -21.21 0.93 16.95
C TYR A 461 -20.11 1.99 16.97
N ALA A 462 -18.87 1.61 17.26
CA ALA A 462 -17.72 2.51 17.32
C ALA A 462 -17.37 3.11 15.95
N ASP A 463 -16.94 4.37 15.96
CA ASP A 463 -16.16 4.96 14.87
C ASP A 463 -14.69 4.52 14.97
N GLY A 464 -14.16 4.47 16.19
CA GLY A 464 -12.81 3.97 16.48
C GLY A 464 -12.55 3.77 17.97
N SER A 465 -11.29 3.77 18.37
CA SER A 465 -10.81 3.36 19.69
C SER A 465 -11.21 4.32 20.81
N GLU A 466 -11.63 5.55 20.50
CA GLU A 466 -12.21 6.48 21.46
C GLU A 466 -13.54 5.98 22.03
N ASP A 467 -14.28 5.17 21.27
CA ASP A 467 -15.56 4.55 21.67
C ASP A 467 -15.37 3.21 22.38
N MET A 468 -14.14 2.69 22.42
CA MET A 468 -13.83 1.36 22.94
C MET A 468 -13.45 1.38 24.42
N PRO A 469 -14.00 0.47 25.26
CA PRO A 469 -13.53 0.24 26.61
C PRO A 469 -12.03 -0.08 26.66
N ASP A 470 -11.38 0.27 27.76
CA ASP A 470 -9.97 -0.08 27.93
C ASP A 470 -9.81 -1.55 28.31
N ARG A 471 -8.87 -2.24 27.64
CA ARG A 471 -8.46 -3.60 27.98
C ARG A 471 -7.18 -3.62 28.82
N ASN A 472 -6.97 -4.73 29.52
CA ASN A 472 -5.71 -4.97 30.21
C ASN A 472 -4.64 -5.47 29.22
N GLN A 473 -3.95 -4.53 28.59
CA GLN A 473 -2.92 -4.82 27.57
C GLN A 473 -1.86 -5.81 28.04
N ALA A 474 -1.48 -5.80 29.32
CA ALA A 474 -0.48 -6.76 29.82
C ALA A 474 -0.98 -8.21 29.72
N GLN A 475 -2.25 -8.45 30.03
CA GLN A 475 -2.84 -9.78 29.92
C GLN A 475 -3.04 -10.19 28.46
N ASP A 476 -3.41 -9.25 27.59
CA ASP A 476 -3.53 -9.53 26.16
C ASP A 476 -2.17 -9.85 25.53
N ILE A 477 -1.11 -9.15 25.91
CA ILE A 477 0.26 -9.46 25.48
C ILE A 477 0.68 -10.86 25.92
N ASP A 478 0.48 -11.20 27.20
CA ASP A 478 0.81 -12.53 27.73
C ASP A 478 0.04 -13.63 26.95
N ALA A 479 -1.24 -13.39 26.64
CA ALA A 479 -2.08 -14.34 25.91
C ALA A 479 -1.75 -14.43 24.41
N ALA A 480 -1.36 -13.34 23.76
CA ALA A 480 -0.89 -13.34 22.38
C ALA A 480 0.42 -14.13 22.24
N GLN A 481 1.31 -14.03 23.25
CA GLN A 481 2.49 -14.89 23.33
C GLN A 481 2.11 -16.34 23.60
N GLU A 482 1.16 -16.60 24.50
CA GLU A 482 0.65 -17.95 24.77
C GLU A 482 0.06 -18.61 23.52
N LEU A 483 -0.64 -17.86 22.65
CA LEU A 483 -1.12 -18.35 21.35
C LEU A 483 0.04 -18.90 20.50
N MET A 484 1.17 -18.20 20.50
CA MET A 484 2.36 -18.61 19.76
C MET A 484 3.06 -19.80 20.44
N GLU A 485 3.20 -19.80 21.77
CA GLU A 485 3.81 -20.90 22.53
C GLU A 485 3.02 -22.21 22.45
N ARG A 486 1.68 -22.11 22.34
CA ARG A 486 0.78 -23.27 22.18
C ARG A 486 0.72 -23.81 20.75
N GLU A 487 1.50 -23.24 19.82
CA GLU A 487 1.54 -23.65 18.41
C GLU A 487 0.14 -23.64 17.75
N ILE A 488 -0.73 -22.71 18.17
CA ILE A 488 -2.07 -22.57 17.58
C ILE A 488 -1.94 -22.13 16.14
N THR A 489 -2.70 -22.78 15.25
CA THR A 489 -2.70 -22.50 13.81
C THR A 489 -4.09 -22.04 13.33
N GLY A 490 -4.14 -21.46 12.13
CA GLY A 490 -5.42 -21.13 11.47
C GLY A 490 -6.36 -22.34 11.34
N ALA A 491 -5.82 -23.56 11.23
CA ALA A 491 -6.65 -24.78 11.21
C ALA A 491 -7.32 -25.08 12.56
N ASP A 492 -6.71 -24.69 13.68
CA ASP A 492 -7.31 -24.81 15.01
C ASP A 492 -8.38 -23.74 15.21
N ILE A 493 -8.15 -22.52 14.72
CA ILE A 493 -9.16 -21.46 14.68
C ILE A 493 -10.40 -21.90 13.89
N VAL A 494 -10.21 -22.54 12.73
CA VAL A 494 -11.34 -23.11 11.95
C VAL A 494 -12.16 -24.10 12.77
N LYS A 495 -11.53 -25.02 13.51
CA LYS A 495 -12.25 -26.00 14.36
C LYS A 495 -13.04 -25.30 15.46
N ILE A 496 -12.41 -24.35 16.15
CA ILE A 496 -13.05 -23.57 17.22
C ILE A 496 -14.29 -22.86 16.67
N LEU A 497 -14.18 -22.17 15.54
CA LEU A 497 -15.31 -21.46 14.95
C LEU A 497 -16.46 -22.42 14.57
N VAL A 498 -16.17 -23.62 14.04
CA VAL A 498 -17.20 -24.65 13.78
C VAL A 498 -17.89 -25.05 15.09
N ASP A 499 -17.11 -25.43 16.12
CA ASP A 499 -17.64 -25.92 17.39
C ASP A 499 -18.45 -24.86 18.14
N ARG A 500 -18.16 -23.58 17.90
CA ARG A 500 -18.85 -22.42 18.48
C ARG A 500 -20.00 -21.87 17.61
N GLY A 501 -20.32 -22.51 16.49
CA GLY A 501 -21.49 -22.18 15.65
C GLY A 501 -21.24 -21.13 14.56
N PHE A 502 -20.00 -20.77 14.28
CA PHE A 502 -19.59 -19.83 13.23
C PHE A 502 -19.10 -20.54 11.95
N GLU A 503 -19.85 -21.56 11.50
CA GLU A 503 -19.47 -22.42 10.37
C GLU A 503 -19.16 -21.65 9.08
N GLY A 504 -19.88 -20.55 8.81
CA GLY A 504 -19.63 -19.70 7.64
C GLY A 504 -18.24 -19.06 7.65
N ILE A 505 -17.85 -18.45 8.77
CA ILE A 505 -16.53 -17.83 8.93
C ILE A 505 -15.44 -18.90 8.90
N ALA A 506 -15.68 -20.05 9.56
CA ALA A 506 -14.77 -21.18 9.55
C ALA A 506 -14.51 -21.72 8.13
N LYS A 507 -15.57 -21.85 7.31
CA LYS A 507 -15.46 -22.26 5.91
C LYS A 507 -14.63 -21.27 5.10
N ASN A 508 -14.79 -19.97 5.37
CA ASN A 508 -14.07 -18.92 4.66
C ASN A 508 -12.57 -18.95 4.99
N ILE A 509 -12.20 -19.01 6.28
CA ILE A 509 -10.80 -19.16 6.70
C ILE A 509 -10.19 -20.45 6.12
N LEU A 510 -10.93 -21.56 6.10
CA LEU A 510 -10.47 -22.78 5.45
C LEU A 510 -10.27 -22.60 3.94
N GLY A 511 -11.10 -21.79 3.28
CA GLY A 511 -10.93 -21.38 1.88
C GLY A 511 -9.59 -20.71 1.64
N ILE A 512 -9.28 -19.67 2.44
CA ILE A 512 -7.98 -18.98 2.44
C ILE A 512 -6.81 -19.95 2.61
N LEU A 513 -6.87 -20.82 3.63
CA LEU A 513 -5.80 -21.78 3.89
C LEU A 513 -5.62 -22.79 2.75
N LYS A 514 -6.70 -23.14 2.05
CA LYS A 514 -6.64 -24.04 0.88
C LYS A 514 -6.04 -23.38 -0.35
N SER A 515 -6.16 -22.06 -0.52
CA SER A 515 -5.50 -21.33 -1.62
C SER A 515 -3.97 -21.50 -1.61
N ARG A 516 -3.40 -21.70 -0.41
CA ARG A 516 -1.98 -22.02 -0.23
C ARG A 516 -1.56 -23.36 -0.82
N VAL A 517 -2.50 -24.31 -0.92
CA VAL A 517 -2.22 -25.65 -1.45
C VAL A 517 -2.22 -25.65 -2.98
N SER A 518 -3.08 -24.85 -3.62
CA SER A 518 -3.09 -24.77 -5.08
C SER A 518 -1.95 -23.92 -5.61
N GLY A 519 -1.57 -22.87 -4.87
CA GLY A 519 -0.56 -21.90 -5.30
C GLY A 519 -1.05 -20.94 -6.38
N ASP A 520 -2.33 -21.01 -6.77
CA ASP A 520 -2.89 -20.18 -7.84
C ASP A 520 -2.79 -18.69 -7.50
N TYR A 521 -3.00 -18.33 -6.23
CA TYR A 521 -2.94 -16.94 -5.77
C TYR A 521 -1.50 -16.40 -5.54
N LEU A 522 -0.47 -17.21 -5.86
CA LEU A 522 0.92 -16.74 -5.87
C LEU A 522 1.25 -15.95 -7.15
N HIS A 523 0.38 -15.99 -8.16
CA HIS A 523 0.60 -15.31 -9.42
C HIS A 523 0.33 -13.80 -9.32
N THR A 524 0.93 -13.07 -10.25
CA THR A 524 0.82 -11.62 -10.40
C THR A 524 -0.62 -11.12 -10.25
N SER A 525 -0.83 -10.21 -9.31
CA SER A 525 -2.13 -9.52 -9.10
C SER A 525 -3.27 -10.41 -8.65
N ALA A 526 -2.95 -11.57 -8.07
CA ALA A 526 -3.97 -12.49 -7.60
C ALA A 526 -4.70 -11.98 -6.35
N ILE A 527 -6.02 -11.93 -6.47
CA ILE A 527 -6.99 -11.84 -5.37
C ILE A 527 -7.92 -13.06 -5.40
N LEU A 528 -8.85 -13.16 -4.44
CA LEU A 528 -9.89 -14.18 -4.42
C LEU A 528 -11.28 -13.54 -4.47
N ASP A 529 -12.19 -14.14 -5.23
CA ASP A 529 -13.62 -13.82 -5.13
C ASP A 529 -14.29 -14.52 -3.93
N GLU A 530 -15.59 -14.30 -3.74
CA GLU A 530 -16.37 -14.85 -2.61
C GLU A 530 -16.46 -16.38 -2.62
N GLU A 531 -16.28 -17.01 -3.78
CA GLU A 531 -16.21 -18.45 -3.95
C GLU A 531 -14.78 -19.01 -3.87
N PHE A 532 -13.79 -18.17 -3.56
CA PHE A 532 -12.37 -18.50 -3.50
C PHE A 532 -11.77 -18.88 -4.86
N ASN A 533 -12.36 -18.43 -5.98
CA ASN A 533 -11.70 -18.49 -7.27
C ASN A 533 -10.65 -17.39 -7.34
N VAL A 534 -9.47 -17.72 -7.87
CA VAL A 534 -8.41 -16.74 -8.09
C VAL A 534 -8.75 -15.84 -9.26
N VAL A 535 -8.61 -14.53 -9.08
CA VAL A 535 -8.62 -13.53 -10.15
C VAL A 535 -7.26 -12.84 -10.16
N SER A 536 -6.47 -13.07 -11.21
CA SER A 536 -5.07 -12.61 -11.33
C SER A 536 -4.80 -12.06 -12.72
N ALA A 537 -3.60 -11.53 -12.95
CA ALA A 537 -3.14 -11.15 -14.28
C ALA A 537 -3.06 -12.33 -15.25
N VAL A 538 -3.03 -13.58 -14.77
CA VAL A 538 -2.93 -14.78 -15.64
C VAL A 538 -4.26 -15.11 -16.30
N ASN A 539 -5.36 -15.10 -15.54
CA ASN A 539 -6.70 -15.47 -16.03
C ASN A 539 -7.61 -14.26 -16.28
N ASN A 540 -7.22 -13.08 -15.80
CA ASN A 540 -7.84 -11.80 -16.10
C ASN A 540 -6.78 -10.78 -16.56
N PRO A 541 -6.03 -11.06 -17.64
CA PRO A 541 -4.98 -10.17 -18.14
C PRO A 541 -5.57 -8.87 -18.65
N ASN A 542 -4.88 -7.77 -18.39
CA ASN A 542 -5.25 -6.49 -18.97
C ASN A 542 -5.00 -6.48 -20.49
N ASP A 543 -6.03 -6.12 -21.25
CA ASP A 543 -6.09 -6.17 -22.70
C ASP A 543 -6.41 -4.78 -23.31
N TYR A 544 -5.87 -3.72 -22.69
CA TYR A 544 -6.10 -2.36 -23.13
C TYR A 544 -5.38 -2.05 -24.45
N GLU A 545 -6.16 -1.66 -25.45
CA GLU A 545 -5.73 -1.16 -26.77
C GLU A 545 -6.52 0.12 -27.16
N GLY A 546 -6.93 0.91 -26.15
CA GLY A 546 -7.68 2.16 -26.33
C GLY A 546 -9.20 2.06 -26.15
N PRO A 547 -9.96 3.09 -26.61
CA PRO A 547 -11.41 3.14 -26.45
C PRO A 547 -12.14 1.88 -26.96
N GLY A 548 -13.03 1.33 -26.13
CA GLY A 548 -13.80 0.11 -26.46
C GLY A 548 -13.11 -1.21 -26.09
N THR A 549 -11.87 -1.16 -25.61
CA THR A 549 -11.10 -2.32 -25.10
C THR A 549 -10.74 -2.12 -23.63
N GLY A 550 -9.97 -3.05 -23.05
CA GLY A 550 -9.53 -3.00 -21.66
C GLY A 550 -10.66 -3.21 -20.65
N TYR A 551 -10.38 -2.86 -19.40
CA TYR A 551 -11.40 -2.81 -18.36
C TYR A 551 -12.44 -1.73 -18.65
N ARG A 552 -13.70 -2.12 -18.54
CA ARG A 552 -14.86 -1.24 -18.56
C ARG A 552 -15.78 -1.72 -17.46
N ILE A 553 -16.26 -0.78 -16.64
CA ILE A 553 -17.20 -1.08 -15.58
C ILE A 553 -18.39 -1.83 -16.17
N SER A 554 -18.68 -3.03 -15.64
CA SER A 554 -19.82 -3.82 -16.05
C SER A 554 -21.12 -3.08 -15.73
N GLU A 555 -22.24 -3.48 -16.36
CA GLU A 555 -23.53 -2.87 -16.06
C GLU A 555 -23.91 -3.05 -14.57
N GLU A 556 -23.71 -4.26 -14.04
CA GLU A 556 -23.96 -4.59 -12.63
C GLU A 556 -23.11 -3.75 -11.67
N ARG A 557 -21.79 -3.71 -11.86
CA ARG A 557 -20.88 -2.91 -11.04
C ARG A 557 -21.19 -1.41 -11.16
N TRP A 558 -21.65 -0.96 -12.32
CA TRP A 558 -22.05 0.43 -12.51
C TRP A 558 -23.37 0.78 -11.82
N GLU A 559 -24.34 -0.15 -11.79
CA GLU A 559 -25.56 0.03 -10.98
C GLU A 559 -25.23 0.11 -9.48
N GLU A 560 -24.30 -0.73 -9.00
CA GLU A 560 -23.81 -0.68 -7.62
C GLU A 560 -23.16 0.68 -7.29
N ILE A 561 -22.20 1.15 -8.11
CA ILE A 561 -21.54 2.45 -7.90
C ILE A 561 -22.52 3.63 -7.91
N LYS A 562 -23.59 3.57 -8.72
CA LYS A 562 -24.60 4.63 -8.76
C LYS A 562 -25.54 4.61 -7.56
N ASN A 563 -25.73 3.46 -6.94
CA ASN A 563 -26.68 3.25 -5.85
C ASN A 563 -26.12 3.80 -4.54
N TYR A 564 -26.11 5.13 -4.44
CA TYR A 564 -25.65 5.85 -3.27
C TYR A 564 -26.80 6.13 -2.30
N ARG A 565 -26.64 5.76 -1.02
CA ARG A 565 -27.69 5.78 0.02
C ARG A 565 -28.35 7.15 0.26
N HIS A 566 -27.65 8.24 -0.06
CA HIS A 566 -28.19 9.60 0.06
C HIS A 566 -28.76 10.17 -1.26
N ALA A 567 -28.76 9.40 -2.35
CA ALA A 567 -29.38 9.82 -3.60
C ALA A 567 -30.91 9.75 -3.50
N VAL A 568 -31.57 10.88 -3.78
CA VAL A 568 -33.04 10.99 -3.74
C VAL A 568 -33.63 10.81 -5.13
N ASP A 569 -34.74 10.08 -5.27
CA ASP A 569 -35.50 10.06 -6.54
C ASP A 569 -36.04 11.47 -6.81
N PRO A 570 -35.71 12.11 -7.95
CA PRO A 570 -36.19 13.45 -8.27
C PRO A 570 -37.73 13.55 -8.34
N LYS A 571 -38.48 12.45 -8.40
CA LYS A 571 -39.95 12.44 -8.30
C LYS A 571 -40.48 12.71 -6.89
N ASP A 572 -39.64 12.53 -5.87
CA ASP A 572 -40.00 12.69 -4.46
C ASP A 572 -39.67 14.09 -3.89
N VAL A 573 -39.12 15.00 -4.72
CA VAL A 573 -38.69 16.36 -4.36
C VAL A 573 -39.55 17.46 -4.96
#